data_AF-A0A965GUJ4-F1
#
_entry.id   AF-A0A965GUJ4-F1
#
_cell.length_a   1.000
_cell.length_b   1.000
_cell.length_c   1.000
_cell.angle_alpha   90.00
_cell.angle_beta   90.00
_cell.angle_gamma   90.00
#
_symmetry.space_group_name_H-M   'P 1'
#
loop_
_entity.id
_entity.type
_entity.pdbx_description
1 polymer ?
#
loop_
_entity_poly.entity_id
_entity_poly.type
_entity_poly.pdbx_seq_one_letter_code
_entity_poly.pdbx_strand_id
1 'polypeptide(L)'
;FVLGSTYEFVTLPDDIAARLEGKSSLGRLGLLTHSTAGFVDPGFKGHVTLELSNVATLPIKLWPGMKIGQLCFFQLSSASETPYGSAKYNSRYQGQRGPTASRSYLNFYKTDVGNEPLEQQD
;
A
#
# COMPACT_ATOMS: atom_id res chain seq x y z
N PHE A 1 4.18 -13.60 -7.48
CA PHE A 1 3.91 -12.21 -7.04
C PHE A 1 3.84 -11.33 -8.27
N VAL A 2 2.82 -10.48 -8.39
CA VAL A 2 2.68 -9.47 -9.45
C VAL A 2 2.05 -8.19 -8.89
N LEU A 3 2.32 -7.04 -9.51
CA LEU A 3 1.61 -5.81 -9.22
C LEU A 3 0.35 -5.70 -10.08
N GLY A 4 -0.78 -5.43 -9.45
CA GLY A 4 -2.05 -5.08 -10.08
C GLY A 4 -2.49 -3.68 -9.69
N SER A 5 -3.63 -3.22 -10.21
CA SER A 5 -4.20 -1.93 -9.84
C SER A 5 -5.72 -2.00 -9.79
N THR A 6 -6.33 -1.22 -8.90
CA THR A 6 -7.79 -1.04 -8.88
C THR A 6 -8.26 -0.36 -10.17
N TYR A 7 -9.47 -0.70 -10.59
CA TYR A 7 -10.11 0.05 -11.66
C TYR A 7 -10.52 1.45 -11.18
N GLU A 8 -10.97 1.53 -9.93
CA GLU A 8 -11.40 2.75 -9.27
C GLU A 8 -10.24 3.71 -9.03
N PHE A 9 -10.51 4.99 -9.28
CA PHE A 9 -9.68 6.12 -8.85
C PHE A 9 -10.23 6.64 -7.52
N VAL A 10 -9.47 6.51 -6.45
CA VAL A 10 -9.88 6.88 -5.09
C VAL A 10 -9.35 8.27 -4.77
N THR A 11 -10.19 9.11 -4.17
CA THR A 11 -9.79 10.39 -3.56
C THR A 11 -10.30 10.40 -2.14
N LEU A 12 -9.40 10.55 -1.16
CA LEU A 12 -9.76 10.70 0.25
C LEU A 12 -9.63 12.18 0.67
N PRO A 13 -10.55 12.71 1.49
CA PRO A 13 -10.34 13.97 2.17
C PRO A 13 -9.23 13.83 3.24
N ASP A 14 -8.86 14.95 3.87
CA ASP A 14 -7.74 15.01 4.80
C ASP A 14 -8.05 14.41 6.19
N ASP A 15 -9.31 14.06 6.45
CA ASP A 15 -9.82 13.50 7.70
C ASP A 15 -10.32 12.05 7.59
N ILE A 16 -10.13 11.41 6.43
CA ILE A 16 -10.46 10.00 6.21
C ILE A 16 -9.22 9.24 5.77
N ALA A 17 -8.92 8.13 6.43
CA ALA A 17 -8.03 7.11 5.91
C ALA A 17 -8.82 5.90 5.43
N ALA A 18 -8.21 5.07 4.59
CA ALA A 18 -8.81 3.79 4.22
C ALA A 18 -7.81 2.65 4.33
N ARG A 19 -8.32 1.42 4.36
CA ARG A 19 -7.52 0.20 4.27
C ARG A 19 -8.05 -0.66 3.15
N LEU A 20 -7.18 -1.04 2.23
CA LEU A 20 -7.41 -2.08 1.25
C LEU A 20 -7.39 -3.42 1.96
N GLU A 21 -8.46 -4.18 1.78
CA GLU A 21 -8.62 -5.52 2.33
C GLU A 21 -8.87 -6.53 1.21
N GLY A 22 -8.44 -7.76 1.46
CA GLY A 22 -8.77 -8.89 0.61
C GLY A 22 -10.22 -9.33 0.77
N LYS A 23 -10.68 -10.17 -0.15
CA LYS A 23 -11.98 -10.85 -0.04
C LYS A 23 -11.78 -12.27 0.50
N SER A 24 -12.60 -12.67 1.46
CA SER A 24 -12.54 -14.05 2.01
C SER A 24 -12.66 -15.12 0.92
N SER A 25 -13.53 -14.91 -0.08
CA SER A 25 -13.69 -15.85 -1.20
C SER A 25 -12.41 -16.05 -2.02
N LEU A 26 -11.59 -15.01 -2.17
CA LEU A 26 -10.32 -15.08 -2.90
C LEU A 26 -9.20 -15.64 -2.01
N GLY A 27 -9.19 -15.26 -0.73
CA GLY A 27 -8.26 -15.84 0.25
C GLY A 27 -8.43 -17.36 0.40
N ARG A 28 -9.68 -17.87 0.32
CA ARG A 28 -9.97 -19.32 0.31
C ARG A 28 -9.45 -20.05 -0.94
N LEU A 29 -9.13 -19.32 -2.01
CA LEU A 29 -8.47 -19.86 -3.20
C LEU A 29 -6.95 -19.70 -3.16
N GLY A 30 -6.38 -19.16 -2.07
CA GLY A 30 -4.96 -18.88 -1.94
C GLY A 30 -4.50 -17.59 -2.63
N LEU A 31 -5.42 -16.67 -2.97
CA LEU A 31 -5.05 -15.36 -3.52
C LEU A 31 -4.94 -14.31 -2.41
N LEU A 32 -3.74 -13.78 -2.21
CA LEU A 32 -3.46 -12.63 -1.36
C LEU A 32 -3.47 -11.35 -2.22
N THR A 33 -4.04 -10.26 -1.68
CA THR A 33 -4.35 -9.03 -2.44
C THR A 33 -3.48 -7.83 -2.07
N HIS A 34 -2.99 -7.83 -0.84
CA HIS A 34 -1.96 -6.93 -0.33
C HIS A 34 -1.16 -7.70 0.73
N SER A 35 0.14 -7.45 0.85
CA SER A 35 0.99 -8.16 1.81
C SER A 35 1.45 -7.26 2.97
N THR A 36 1.76 -5.99 2.72
CA THR A 36 2.39 -5.15 3.76
C THR A 36 1.85 -3.72 3.86
N ALA A 37 1.48 -3.08 2.75
CA ALA A 37 1.04 -1.68 2.73
C ALA A 37 -0.44 -1.53 2.30
N GLY A 38 -1.36 -1.99 3.16
CA GLY A 38 -2.81 -1.88 2.90
C GLY A 38 -3.42 -0.50 3.19
N PHE A 39 -2.70 0.40 3.86
CA PHE A 39 -3.23 1.69 4.29
C PHE A 39 -3.21 2.72 3.14
N VAL A 40 -4.30 3.47 3.01
CA VAL A 40 -4.46 4.57 2.05
C VAL A 40 -4.59 5.85 2.85
N ASP A 41 -3.56 6.70 2.73
CA ASP A 41 -3.42 7.91 3.54
C ASP A 41 -4.49 8.99 3.24
N PRO A 42 -4.88 9.81 4.24
CA PRO A 42 -5.72 10.98 4.00
C PRO A 42 -5.12 11.92 2.96
N GLY A 43 -5.96 12.47 2.07
CA GLY A 43 -5.54 13.28 0.94
C GLY A 43 -5.02 12.50 -0.28
N PHE A 44 -4.93 11.17 -0.22
CA PHE A 44 -4.52 10.35 -1.37
C PHE A 44 -5.48 10.51 -2.56
N LYS A 45 -4.92 10.58 -3.76
CA LYS A 45 -5.63 10.61 -5.05
C LYS A 45 -4.94 9.64 -6.02
N GLY A 46 -5.56 8.53 -6.37
CA GLY A 46 -4.89 7.52 -7.20
C GLY A 46 -5.72 6.28 -7.46
N HIS A 47 -5.29 5.47 -8.43
CA HIS A 47 -5.62 4.05 -8.39
C HIS A 47 -4.77 3.40 -7.28
N VAL A 48 -5.31 2.41 -6.58
CA VAL A 48 -4.55 1.69 -5.55
C VAL A 48 -3.73 0.58 -6.20
N THR A 49 -2.43 0.50 -5.88
CA THR A 49 -1.58 -0.61 -6.33
C THR A 49 -1.89 -1.85 -5.48
N LEU A 50 -2.03 -3.00 -6.14
CA LEU A 50 -2.31 -4.29 -5.51
C LEU A 50 -1.05 -5.16 -5.55
N GLU A 51 -0.76 -5.85 -4.46
CA GLU A 51 0.35 -6.79 -4.35
C GLU A 51 -0.23 -8.22 -4.39
N LEU A 52 -0.33 -8.78 -5.60
CA LEU A 52 -1.04 -10.03 -5.81
C LEU A 52 -0.11 -11.24 -5.71
N SER A 53 -0.42 -12.15 -4.78
CA SER A 53 0.32 -13.42 -4.61
C SER A 53 -0.63 -14.60 -4.65
N ASN A 54 -0.31 -15.57 -5.50
CA ASN A 54 -0.92 -16.90 -5.47
C ASN A 54 -0.07 -17.80 -4.57
N VAL A 55 -0.63 -18.24 -3.44
CA VAL A 55 -0.02 -19.20 -2.52
C VAL A 55 -0.64 -20.60 -2.61
N ALA A 56 -1.57 -20.81 -3.55
CA ALA A 56 -2.09 -22.14 -3.87
C ALA A 56 -1.17 -22.91 -4.83
N THR A 57 -1.45 -24.20 -4.99
CA THR A 57 -0.74 -25.09 -5.94
C THR A 57 -1.29 -25.01 -7.37
N LEU A 58 -2.44 -24.37 -7.57
CA LEU A 58 -3.10 -24.23 -8.87
C LEU A 58 -3.05 -22.78 -9.39
N PRO A 59 -2.93 -22.57 -10.71
CA PRO A 59 -3.04 -21.24 -11.29
C PRO A 59 -4.41 -20.60 -11.02
N ILE A 60 -4.41 -19.29 -10.75
CA ILE A 60 -5.64 -18.50 -10.56
C ILE A 60 -5.76 -17.53 -11.74
N LYS A 61 -6.87 -17.62 -12.48
CA LYS A 61 -7.17 -16.67 -13.55
C LYS A 61 -7.76 -15.38 -12.96
N LEU A 62 -7.08 -14.26 -13.19
CA LEU A 62 -7.55 -12.93 -12.84
C LEU A 62 -8.23 -12.29 -14.05
N TRP A 63 -9.41 -11.70 -13.84
CA TRP A 63 -10.18 -11.04 -14.89
C TRP A 63 -10.21 -9.53 -14.62
N PRO A 64 -9.78 -8.68 -15.57
CA PRO A 64 -9.99 -7.24 -15.45
C PRO A 64 -11.47 -6.93 -15.17
N GLY A 65 -11.73 -6.08 -14.16
CA GLY A 65 -13.08 -5.74 -13.71
C GLY A 65 -13.69 -6.68 -12.65
N MET A 66 -13.02 -7.79 -12.29
CA MET A 66 -13.49 -8.60 -11.16
C MET A 66 -13.30 -7.88 -9.82
N LYS A 67 -14.20 -8.13 -8.86
CA LYS A 67 -14.03 -7.64 -7.48
C LYS A 67 -12.82 -8.33 -6.84
N ILE A 68 -11.73 -7.59 -6.66
CA ILE A 68 -10.45 -8.13 -6.17
C ILE A 68 -10.24 -7.89 -4.67
N GLY A 69 -10.85 -6.86 -4.12
CA GLY A 69 -10.70 -6.44 -2.72
C GLY A 69 -11.89 -5.62 -2.24
N GLN A 70 -11.70 -4.90 -1.13
CA GLN A 70 -12.63 -3.95 -0.57
C GLN A 70 -11.86 -2.84 0.17
N LEU A 71 -12.45 -1.65 0.30
CA LEU A 71 -11.91 -0.57 1.11
C LEU A 71 -12.72 -0.41 2.38
N CYS A 72 -12.05 -0.35 3.52
CA CYS A 72 -12.62 0.04 4.81
C CYS A 72 -12.20 1.48 5.10
N PHE A 73 -13.14 2.37 5.40
CA PHE A 73 -12.86 3.77 5.68
C PHE A 73 -12.88 4.06 7.18
N PHE A 74 -11.98 4.91 7.64
CA PHE A 74 -11.78 5.27 9.03
C PHE A 74 -11.74 6.79 9.17
N GLN A 75 -12.62 7.32 10.02
CA GLN A 75 -12.57 8.73 10.42
C GLN A 75 -11.37 8.97 11.33
N LEU A 76 -10.56 9.97 11.01
CA LEU A 76 -9.49 10.43 11.88
C LEU A 76 -10.07 11.26 13.05
N SER A 77 -9.35 11.31 14.16
CA SER A 77 -9.72 12.17 15.30
C SER A 77 -9.66 13.67 14.97
N SER A 78 -8.85 14.05 13.98
CA SER A 78 -8.78 15.38 13.37
C SER A 78 -8.23 15.27 11.95
N ALA A 79 -8.41 16.31 11.12
CA ALA A 79 -7.77 16.37 9.81
C ALA A 79 -6.24 16.26 9.93
N SER A 80 -5.60 15.57 8.98
CA SER A 80 -4.14 15.48 8.90
C SER A 80 -3.52 16.85 8.64
N GLU A 81 -2.54 17.25 9.46
CA GLU A 81 -1.80 18.50 9.27
C GLU A 81 -0.98 18.48 7.96
N THR A 82 -0.47 17.31 7.59
CA THR A 82 0.29 17.08 6.35
C THR A 82 -0.30 15.90 5.60
N PRO A 83 -1.38 16.12 4.82
CA PRO A 83 -2.01 15.06 4.05
C PRO A 83 -1.09 14.56 2.92
N TYR A 84 -1.44 13.39 2.38
CA TYR A 84 -0.71 12.78 1.27
C TYR A 84 -0.71 13.69 0.04
N GLY A 85 0.44 13.81 -0.61
CA GLY A 85 0.66 14.71 -1.73
C GLY A 85 1.05 16.14 -1.33
N SER A 86 1.08 16.46 -0.02
CA SER A 86 1.65 17.72 0.44
C SER A 86 3.17 17.76 0.16
N ALA A 87 3.69 18.97 -0.12
CA ALA A 87 5.12 19.16 -0.40
C ALA A 87 6.01 18.70 0.78
N LYS A 88 5.53 18.87 2.03
CA LYS A 88 6.22 18.45 3.25
C LYS A 88 6.28 16.92 3.40
N TYR A 89 5.21 16.20 3.05
CA TYR A 89 5.18 14.74 3.14
C TYR A 89 6.04 14.07 2.05
N ASN A 90 6.29 14.77 0.93
CA ASN A 90 7.07 14.29 -0.20
C ASN A 90 6.60 12.91 -0.71
N SER A 91 5.27 12.79 -0.84
CA SER A 91 4.58 11.57 -1.26
C SER A 91 5.03 11.09 -2.63
N ARG A 92 5.29 9.78 -2.74
CA ARG A 92 5.88 9.19 -3.95
C ARG A 92 4.85 8.80 -5.02
N TYR A 93 3.58 8.63 -4.67
CA TYR A 93 2.59 7.97 -5.53
C TYR A 93 1.31 8.80 -5.73
N GLN A 94 1.34 10.11 -5.44
CA GLN A 94 0.18 10.96 -5.61
C GLN A 94 -0.18 11.07 -7.10
N GLY A 95 -1.47 10.89 -7.41
CA GLY A 95 -2.01 10.92 -8.76
C GLY A 95 -1.77 9.66 -9.60
N GLN A 96 -1.25 8.56 -9.02
CA GLN A 96 -0.82 7.41 -9.82
C GLN A 96 -1.93 6.79 -10.68
N ARG A 97 -1.54 6.38 -11.90
CA ARG A 97 -2.37 5.65 -12.87
C ARG A 97 -1.76 4.27 -13.09
N GLY A 98 -2.49 3.24 -12.65
CA GLY A 98 -2.00 1.86 -12.69
C GLY A 98 -0.99 1.52 -11.58
N PRO A 99 -0.32 0.37 -11.68
CA PRO A 99 0.62 -0.14 -10.68
C PRO A 99 2.01 0.51 -10.84
N THR A 100 2.18 1.73 -10.33
CA THR A 100 3.50 2.39 -10.36
C THR A 100 4.54 1.52 -9.66
N ALA A 101 5.68 1.28 -10.31
CA ALA A 101 6.80 0.57 -9.69
C ALA A 101 7.33 1.32 -8.46
N SER A 102 8.02 0.60 -7.58
CA SER A 102 8.57 1.16 -6.35
C SER A 102 9.48 2.37 -6.62
N ARG A 103 9.31 3.39 -5.78
CA ARG A 103 10.17 4.59 -5.71
C ARG A 103 10.95 4.64 -4.39
N SER A 104 11.19 3.50 -3.75
CA SER A 104 11.91 3.43 -2.46
C SER A 104 13.30 4.04 -2.50
N TYR A 105 13.93 4.12 -3.69
CA TYR A 105 15.21 4.80 -3.89
C TYR A 105 15.15 6.31 -3.68
N LEU A 106 13.98 6.95 -3.86
CA LEU A 106 13.81 8.38 -3.60
C LEU A 106 13.87 8.63 -2.09
N ASN A 107 14.81 9.47 -1.65
CA ASN A 107 15.09 9.73 -0.23
C ASN A 107 15.36 8.44 0.56
N PHE A 108 16.01 7.46 -0.06
CA PHE A 108 16.50 6.29 0.65
C PHE A 108 17.52 6.72 1.71
N TYR A 109 17.32 6.29 2.95
CA TYR A 109 18.20 6.57 4.06
C TYR A 109 18.55 5.25 4.75
N LYS A 110 19.82 5.09 5.10
CA LYS A 110 20.33 3.97 5.89
C LYS A 110 20.91 4.54 7.18
N THR A 111 20.33 4.15 8.32
CA THR A 111 20.91 4.45 9.64
C THR A 111 22.25 3.74 9.76
N ASP A 112 23.27 4.47 10.18
CA ASP A 112 24.53 3.87 10.60
C ASP A 112 24.31 3.17 11.95
N VAL A 113 24.59 1.87 11.99
CA VAL A 113 24.42 1.02 13.18
C VAL A 113 25.75 0.71 13.88
N GLY A 114 26.86 1.29 13.40
CA GLY A 114 28.20 0.98 13.89
C GLY A 114 28.67 -0.43 13.49
N ASN A 115 29.97 -0.58 13.24
CA ASN A 115 30.62 -1.89 13.03
C ASN A 115 31.54 -2.28 14.21
N GLU A 116 31.54 -1.49 15.30
CA GLU A 116 32.40 -1.77 16.44
C GLU A 116 31.85 -2.98 17.22
N PRO A 117 32.68 -4.00 17.47
CA PRO A 117 32.31 -5.11 18.35
C PRO A 117 31.86 -4.56 19.70
N LEU A 118 30.83 -5.16 20.30
CA LEU A 118 30.51 -4.91 21.70
C LEU A 118 31.70 -5.39 22.54
N GLU A 119 32.62 -4.48 22.89
CA GLU A 119 33.67 -4.79 23.86
C GLU A 119 32.99 -5.24 25.15
N GLN A 120 33.37 -6.43 25.61
CA GLN A 120 32.90 -7.02 26.85
C GLN A 120 33.26 -6.04 27.98
N GLN A 121 32.25 -5.42 28.58
CA GLN A 121 32.42 -4.71 29.84
C GLN A 121 32.65 -5.79 30.91
N ASP A 122 33.93 -5.94 31.29
CA ASP A 122 34.40 -6.69 32.46
C ASP A 122 33.84 -6.10 33.77
#